data_AF-A0A971UVQ0-F1
#
_entry.id   AF-A0A971UVQ0-F1
#
_cell.length_a   1.000
_cell.length_b   1.000
_cell.length_c   1.000
_cell.angle_alpha   90.00
_cell.angle_beta   90.00
_cell.angle_gamma   90.00
#
_symmetry.space_group_name_H-M   'P 1'
#
loop_
_entity.id
_entity.type
_entity.pdbx_description
1 polymer ?
#
loop_
_entity_poly.entity_id
_entity_poly.type
_entity_poly.pdbx_seq_one_letter_code
_entity_poly.pdbx_strand_id
1 'polypeptide(L)' 'ITKIPKMVQTYFNYVDTNIPITAALKALPKLKDIDFENIKMATVPGEGRDIGPQNYYIPYEEQTRQLVEEMFEGFVLR' A
#
# COMPACT_ATOMS: atom_id res chain seq x y z
N ILE A 1 -14.76 -15.77 -10.27
CA ILE A 1 -15.15 -14.53 -9.54
C ILE A 1 -15.69 -13.52 -10.55
N THR A 2 -17.02 -13.35 -10.67
CA THR A 2 -17.67 -12.55 -11.73
C THR A 2 -17.93 -11.08 -11.36
N LYS A 3 -17.74 -10.71 -10.09
CA LYS A 3 -18.07 -9.38 -9.56
C LYS A 3 -16.94 -8.35 -9.64
N ILE A 4 -15.73 -8.74 -10.03
CA ILE A 4 -14.55 -7.88 -10.00
C ILE A 4 -14.73 -6.57 -10.81
N PRO A 5 -15.26 -6.57 -12.04
CA PRO A 5 -15.50 -5.33 -12.79
C PRO A 5 -16.44 -4.36 -12.05
N LYS A 6 -17.46 -4.88 -11.35
CA LYS A 6 -18.38 -4.06 -10.54
C LYS A 6 -17.66 -3.48 -9.31
N MET A 7 -16.77 -4.24 -8.69
CA MET A 7 -15.95 -3.76 -7.56
C MET A 7 -15.00 -2.64 -7.98
N VAL A 8 -14.38 -2.74 -9.17
CA VAL A 8 -13.57 -1.66 -9.75
C VAL A 8 -14.42 -0.40 -9.93
N GLN A 9 -15.61 -0.51 -10.55
CA GLN A 9 -16.49 0.66 -10.71
C GLN A 9 -16.88 1.29 -9.38
N THR A 10 -17.25 0.49 -8.38
CA THR A 10 -17.57 0.99 -7.04
C THR A 10 -16.37 1.72 -6.43
N TYR A 11 -15.14 1.17 -6.52
CA TYR A 11 -13.94 1.84 -6.02
C TYR A 11 -13.79 3.23 -6.62
N PHE A 12 -13.91 3.36 -7.94
CA PHE A 12 -13.81 4.65 -8.64
C PHE A 12 -14.93 5.65 -8.33
N ASN A 13 -16.11 5.18 -7.91
CA ASN A 13 -17.21 6.05 -7.52
C ASN A 13 -17.05 6.65 -6.12
N TYR A 14 -16.27 5.99 -5.25
CA TYR A 14 -16.19 6.34 -3.82
C TYR A 14 -14.78 6.66 -3.33
N VAL A 15 -13.75 6.42 -4.15
CA VAL A 15 -12.36 6.69 -3.81
C VAL A 15 -11.78 7.71 -4.76
N ASP A 16 -11.30 8.82 -4.20
CA ASP A 16 -10.51 9.80 -4.94
C ASP A 16 -9.11 9.24 -5.19
N THR A 17 -8.79 8.99 -6.46
CA THR A 17 -7.54 8.34 -6.86
C THR A 17 -7.03 8.92 -8.19
N ASN A 18 -5.71 8.94 -8.34
CA ASN A 18 -5.03 9.27 -9.58
C ASN A 18 -4.76 8.05 -10.48
N ILE A 19 -5.13 6.84 -10.05
CA ILE A 19 -4.97 5.62 -10.86
C ILE A 19 -6.03 5.65 -11.97
N PRO A 20 -5.69 5.56 -13.26
CA PRO A 20 -6.71 5.49 -14.31
C PRO A 20 -7.51 4.18 -14.26
N ILE A 21 -8.83 4.25 -14.48
CA ILE A 21 -9.69 3.04 -14.52
C ILE A 21 -9.21 2.01 -15.55
N THR A 22 -8.64 2.47 -16.67
CA THR A 22 -8.05 1.59 -17.69
C THR A 22 -6.83 0.82 -17.19
N ALA A 23 -6.03 1.40 -16.28
CA ALA A 23 -4.92 0.71 -15.64
C ALA A 23 -5.41 -0.37 -14.67
N ALA A 24 -6.44 -0.06 -13.87
CA ALA A 24 -7.07 -1.03 -12.98
C ALA A 24 -7.67 -2.22 -13.75
N LEU A 25 -8.38 -1.95 -14.85
CA LEU A 25 -8.94 -3.00 -15.72
C LEU A 25 -7.84 -3.89 -16.33
N LYS A 26 -6.71 -3.31 -16.74
CA LYS A 26 -5.53 -4.06 -17.26
C LYS A 26 -4.87 -4.94 -16.20
N ALA A 27 -5.00 -4.60 -14.91
CA ALA A 27 -4.47 -5.39 -13.82
C ALA A 27 -5.35 -6.61 -13.47
N LEU A 28 -6.63 -6.64 -13.85
CA LEU A 28 -7.57 -7.71 -13.49
C LEU A 28 -7.09 -9.13 -13.81
N PRO A 29 -6.51 -9.41 -15.00
CA PRO A 29 -6.03 -10.75 -15.31
C PRO A 29 -4.89 -11.22 -14.40
N LYS A 30 -4.10 -10.28 -13.84
CA LYS A 30 -2.98 -10.58 -12.94
C LYS A 30 -3.42 -10.88 -11.51
N LEU A 31 -4.66 -10.56 -11.14
CA LEU A 31 -5.17 -10.83 -9.78
C LEU A 31 -5.18 -12.33 -9.45
N LYS A 32 -5.30 -13.20 -10.46
CA LYS A 32 -5.24 -14.65 -10.28
C LYS A 32 -3.83 -15.16 -9.94
N ASP A 33 -2.81 -14.36 -10.23
CA ASP A 33 -1.40 -14.68 -10.00
C ASP A 33 -0.92 -14.18 -8.63
N ILE A 34 -1.77 -13.42 -7.90
CA ILE A 34 -1.49 -12.96 -6.54
C ILE A 34 -1.79 -14.10 -5.57
N ASP A 35 -0.78 -14.49 -4.80
CA ASP A 35 -0.94 -15.37 -3.65
C ASP A 35 -1.39 -14.56 -2.43
N PHE A 36 -2.69 -14.60 -2.14
CA PHE A 36 -3.28 -13.85 -1.04
C PHE A 36 -2.85 -14.38 0.34
N GLU A 37 -2.39 -15.62 0.44
CA GLU A 37 -1.88 -16.20 1.69
C GLU A 37 -0.43 -15.79 1.99
N ASN A 38 0.26 -15.24 0.99
CA ASN A 38 1.65 -14.80 1.07
C ASN A 38 1.81 -13.27 0.95
N ILE A 39 0.79 -12.52 1.35
CA ILE A 39 0.87 -11.06 1.45
C ILE A 39 1.71 -10.70 2.68
N LYS A 40 2.88 -10.08 2.46
CA LYS A 40 3.71 -9.55 3.53
C LYS A 40 3.18 -8.18 3.98
N MET A 41 2.90 -8.05 5.27
CA MET A 41 2.48 -6.80 5.90
C MET A 41 3.44 -6.45 7.04
N ALA A 42 3.75 -5.17 7.19
CA ALA A 42 4.58 -4.64 8.26
C ALA A 42 4.02 -3.32 8.77
N THR A 43 4.38 -2.97 10.00
CA THR A 43 4.02 -1.68 10.62
C THR A 43 5.25 -0.79 10.65
N VAL A 44 5.11 0.47 10.22
CA VAL A 44 6.21 1.45 10.30
C VAL A 44 6.62 1.63 11.76
N PRO A 45 7.88 1.39 12.15
CA PRO A 45 8.33 1.47 13.53
C PRO A 45 8.45 2.93 13.99
N GLY A 46 8.14 3.20 15.25
CA GLY A 46 8.13 4.56 15.80
C GLY A 46 7.55 4.62 17.21
N GLU A 47 7.31 5.84 17.68
CA GLU A 47 6.71 6.10 18.97
C GLU A 47 5.78 7.32 18.94
N GLY A 48 4.82 7.35 19.86
CA GLY A 48 4.03 8.53 20.14
C GLY A 48 4.86 9.56 20.91
N ARG A 49 4.84 10.82 20.49
CA ARG A 49 5.54 11.91 21.16
C ARG A 49 4.69 13.17 21.18
N ASP A 50 4.64 13.83 22.33
CA ASP A 50 4.06 15.15 22.46
C ASP A 50 5.07 16.22 22.03
N ILE A 51 4.70 17.04 21.06
CA ILE A 51 5.47 18.20 20.61
C ILE A 51 4.59 19.43 20.81
N GLY A 52 4.81 20.13 21.92
CA GLY A 52 3.90 21.19 22.36
C GLY A 52 2.55 20.60 22.81
N PRO A 53 1.41 21.19 22.43
CA PRO A 53 0.09 20.68 22.78
C PRO A 53 -0.43 19.58 21.83
N GLN A 54 0.36 19.12 20.86
CA GLN A 54 -0.03 18.08 19.90
C GLN A 54 0.72 16.77 20.12
N ASN A 55 0.01 15.65 19.92
CA ASN A 55 0.58 14.32 19.90
C ASN A 55 0.86 13.88 18.46
N TYR A 56 2.06 13.36 18.21
CA TYR A 56 2.52 12.89 16.91
C TYR A 56 2.99 11.44 17.00
N TYR A 57 2.86 10.70 15.89
CA TYR A 57 3.59 9.46 15.68
C TYR A 57 4.91 9.78 14.97
N ILE A 58 6.03 9.56 15.64
CA ILE A 58 7.37 9.83 15.11
C ILE A 58 7.99 8.50 14.67
N PRO A 59 8.21 8.29 13.36
CA PRO A 59 8.84 7.08 12.87
C PRO A 59 10.34 7.05 13.23
N TYR A 60 10.86 5.86 13.51
CA TYR A 60 12.30 5.65 13.66
C TYR A 60 12.94 5.56 12.27
N GLU A 61 13.68 6.58 11.87
CA GLU A 61 14.16 6.76 10.48
C GLU A 61 14.97 5.56 9.96
N GLU A 62 16.01 5.14 10.67
CA GLU A 62 16.87 4.02 10.21
C GLU A 62 16.10 2.70 10.09
N GLN A 63 15.20 2.43 11.02
CA GLN A 63 14.41 1.20 11.01
C GLN A 63 13.34 1.24 9.91
N THR A 64 12.79 2.43 9.63
CA THR A 64 11.88 2.64 8.50
C THR A 64 12.61 2.47 7.17
N ARG A 65 13.85 2.97 7.05
CA ARG A 65 14.69 2.77 5.87
C ARG A 65 14.96 1.28 5.63
N GLN A 66 15.39 0.57 6.67
CA GLN A 66 15.62 -0.88 6.60
C GLN A 66 14.33 -1.64 6.22
N LEU A 67 13.18 -1.25 6.78
CA LEU A 67 11.90 -1.86 6.44
C LEU A 67 11.54 -1.66 4.96
N VAL A 68 11.76 -0.45 4.41
CA VAL A 68 11.53 -0.17 2.99
C VAL A 68 12.47 -1.00 2.11
N GLU A 69 13.74 -1.09 2.48
CA GLU A 69 14.72 -1.92 1.76
C GLU A 69 14.33 -3.40 1.77
N GLU A 70 13.90 -3.96 2.92
CA GLU A 70 13.46 -5.35 3.02
C GLU A 70 12.18 -5.62 2.21
N MET A 71 11.19 -4.72 2.28
CA MET A 71 9.91 -4.91 1.60
C MET A 71 10.00 -4.72 0.09
N PHE A 72 10.88 -3.84 -0.38
CA PHE A 72 10.92 -3.39 -1.76
C PHE A 72 12.29 -3.58 -2.44
N GLU A 73 13.17 -4.45 -1.92
CA GLU A 73 14.55 -4.64 -2.40
C GLU A 73 14.67 -4.77 -3.93
N GLY A 74 13.72 -5.47 -4.57
CA GLY A 74 13.66 -5.66 -6.03
C GLY A 74 13.13 -4.45 -6.84
N PHE A 75 12.73 -3.38 -6.17
CA PHE A 75 12.09 -2.19 -6.75
C PHE A 75 12.75 -0.86 -6.33
N VAL A 76 13.68 -0.87 -5.37
CA VAL A 76 14.47 0.33 -5.04
C VAL A 76 15.40 0.65 -6.21
N LEU A 77 15.22 1.81 -6.83
CA LEU A 77 16.15 2.35 -7.82
C LEU A 77 17.50 2.57 -7.12
N ARG A 78 18.52 1.79 -7.50
CA ARG A 78 19.91 1.98 -7.10
C ARG A 78 20.62 2.94 -8.06
#